data_AF-A0AAN7W3L6-F1
#
_entry.id   AF-A0AAN7W3L6-F1
#
_cell.length_a   1.000
_cell.length_b   1.000
_cell.length_c   1.000
_cell.angle_alpha   90.00
_cell.angle_beta   90.00
_cell.angle_gamma   90.00
#
_symmetry.space_group_name_H-M   'P 1'
#
loop_
_entity.id
_entity.type
_entity.pdbx_description
1 polymer ?
#
loop_
_entity_poly.entity_id
_entity_poly.type
_entity_poly.pdbx_seq_one_letter_code
_entity_poly.pdbx_strand_id
1 'polypeptide(L)'
;MGNSSSSNKISAQDRAILDMKIQRDKLHQYQKRVKVITDRETEIARECLRQGNKSKALLALRRKKYQESLLAKTDQQLAQLETLTSDVEFALVQKDVVYGLQQGTAVLKEIHKEMGGLDKVEMILEESQEAQAYQEEISEMLGGKMSNQDEDEVEDELEALQREVSGVRLPDAPSSNLAEASVGALPDVPQETPAQKAKRRREERAREQASGPIAA
;
A
#
# COMPACT_ATOMS: atom_id res chain seq x y z
N MET A 1 -23.17 -4.45 45.09
CA MET A 1 -23.02 -5.77 44.45
C MET A 1 -21.60 -5.90 43.92
N GLY A 2 -21.06 -7.11 43.97
CA GLY A 2 -19.63 -7.42 44.09
C GLY A 2 -18.70 -6.83 43.03
N ASN A 3 -17.64 -6.21 43.52
CA ASN A 3 -16.42 -5.88 42.79
C ASN A 3 -15.74 -7.20 42.37
N SER A 4 -16.08 -7.71 41.19
CA SER A 4 -15.38 -8.84 40.58
C SER A 4 -13.94 -8.41 40.30
N SER A 5 -13.02 -8.82 41.16
CA SER A 5 -11.60 -8.71 40.91
C SER A 5 -11.30 -9.45 39.59
N SER A 6 -10.97 -8.69 38.56
CA SER A 6 -10.36 -9.20 37.33
C SER A 6 -8.98 -9.74 37.70
N SER A 7 -8.94 -10.96 38.22
CA SER A 7 -7.71 -11.72 38.33
C SER A 7 -7.18 -11.86 36.90
N ASN A 8 -6.14 -11.09 36.56
CA ASN A 8 -5.36 -11.28 35.34
C ASN A 8 -4.78 -12.70 35.41
N LYS A 9 -5.52 -13.66 34.86
CA LYS A 9 -5.12 -15.06 34.82
C LYS A 9 -3.93 -15.13 33.86
N ILE A 10 -2.74 -15.29 34.42
CA ILE A 10 -1.50 -15.53 33.66
C ILE A 10 -1.77 -16.67 32.68
N SER A 11 -1.70 -16.36 31.39
CA SER A 11 -2.03 -17.30 30.34
C SER A 11 -0.91 -18.32 30.16
N ALA A 12 -1.20 -19.46 29.52
CA ALA A 12 -0.17 -20.45 29.20
C ALA A 12 0.95 -19.85 28.32
N GLN A 13 0.58 -18.92 27.45
CA GLN A 13 1.49 -18.14 26.61
C GLN A 13 2.44 -17.27 27.45
N ASP A 14 1.91 -16.56 28.46
CA ASP A 14 2.71 -15.70 29.34
C ASP A 14 3.74 -16.52 30.13
N ARG A 15 3.36 -17.72 30.56
CA ARG A 15 4.28 -18.65 31.23
C ARG A 15 5.38 -19.13 30.27
N ALA A 16 5.04 -19.46 29.04
CA ALA A 16 6.03 -19.88 28.04
C ALA A 16 7.02 -18.74 27.71
N ILE A 17 6.54 -17.50 27.55
CA ILE A 17 7.39 -16.32 27.33
C ILE A 17 8.30 -16.08 28.54
N LEU A 18 7.76 -16.20 29.75
CA LEU A 18 8.54 -16.09 30.97
C LEU A 18 9.64 -17.15 31.04
N ASP A 19 9.32 -18.41 30.73
CA ASP A 19 10.29 -19.51 30.73
C ASP A 19 11.42 -19.27 29.72
N MET A 20 11.10 -18.78 28.51
CA MET A 20 12.11 -18.40 27.51
C MET A 20 13.00 -17.26 28.01
N LYS A 21 12.42 -16.23 28.65
CA LYS A 21 13.19 -15.11 29.23
C LYS A 21 14.09 -15.57 30.37
N ILE A 22 13.61 -16.47 31.23
CA ILE A 22 14.41 -17.09 32.29
C ILE A 22 15.57 -17.90 31.71
N GLN A 23 15.33 -18.66 30.63
CA GLN A 23 16.39 -19.42 29.96
C GLN A 23 17.46 -18.49 29.36
N ARG A 24 17.07 -17.40 28.71
CA ARG A 24 17.98 -16.36 28.21
C ARG A 24 18.86 -15.80 29.34
N ASP A 25 18.25 -15.43 30.46
CA ASP A 25 18.98 -14.87 31.60
C ASP A 25 19.96 -15.89 32.22
N LYS A 26 19.58 -17.17 32.28
CA LYS A 26 20.47 -18.27 32.70
C LYS A 26 21.65 -18.44 31.75
N LEU A 27 21.44 -18.33 30.43
CA LEU A 27 22.52 -18.38 29.44
C LEU A 27 23.47 -17.19 29.59
N HIS A 28 22.97 -15.98 29.83
CA HIS A 28 23.83 -14.83 30.14
C HIS A 28 24.67 -15.04 31.40
N GLN A 29 24.08 -15.59 32.47
CA GLN A 29 24.82 -15.92 33.69
C GLN A 29 25.88 -17.00 33.42
N TYR A 30 25.58 -17.98 32.56
CA TYR A 30 26.55 -18.99 32.14
C TYR A 30 27.70 -18.36 31.34
N GLN A 31 27.40 -17.49 30.38
CA GLN A 31 28.39 -16.76 29.57
C GLN A 31 29.35 -15.95 30.47
N LYS A 32 28.82 -15.23 31.47
CA LYS A 32 29.64 -14.48 32.45
C LYS A 32 30.56 -15.40 33.23
N ARG A 33 30.05 -16.55 33.71
CA ARG A 33 30.86 -17.54 34.43
C ARG A 33 31.97 -18.12 33.56
N VAL A 34 31.67 -18.48 32.30
CA VAL A 34 32.66 -19.04 31.37
C VAL A 34 33.74 -18.01 31.02
N LYS A 35 33.41 -16.73 30.88
CA LYS A 35 34.40 -15.65 30.69
C LYS A 35 35.41 -15.60 31.83
N VAL A 36 34.93 -15.59 33.08
CA VAL A 36 35.82 -15.59 34.27
C VAL A 36 36.74 -16.82 34.30
N ILE A 37 36.23 -18.00 33.93
CA ILE A 37 37.05 -19.22 33.88
C ILE A 37 38.08 -19.13 32.74
N THR A 38 37.69 -18.58 31.58
CA THR A 38 38.57 -18.39 30.42
C THR A 38 39.72 -17.45 30.78
N ASP A 39 39.43 -16.33 31.45
CA ASP A 39 40.44 -15.38 31.94
C ASP A 39 41.40 -16.06 32.91
N ARG A 40 40.89 -16.84 33.87
CA ARG A 40 41.72 -17.62 34.80
C ARG A 40 42.61 -18.64 34.10
N GLU A 41 42.12 -19.36 33.10
CA GLU A 41 42.93 -20.28 32.30
C GLU A 41 44.02 -19.54 31.51
N THR A 42 43.79 -18.29 31.07
CA THR A 42 44.85 -17.48 30.46
C THR A 42 45.94 -17.09 31.45
N GLU A 43 45.57 -16.75 32.68
CA GLU A 43 46.53 -16.44 33.74
C GLU A 43 47.38 -17.65 34.11
N ILE A 44 46.74 -18.82 34.29
CA ILE A 44 47.43 -20.09 34.57
C ILE A 44 48.38 -20.45 33.42
N ALA A 45 47.95 -20.26 32.17
CA ALA A 45 48.82 -20.48 31.01
C ALA A 45 50.04 -19.55 31.02
N ARG A 46 49.86 -18.26 31.34
CA ARG A 46 50.96 -17.28 31.47
C ARG A 46 51.92 -17.66 32.59
N GLU A 47 51.41 -18.09 33.74
CA GLU A 47 52.22 -18.51 34.88
C GLU A 47 53.04 -19.78 34.56
N CYS A 48 52.41 -20.78 33.94
CA CYS A 48 53.10 -22.00 33.52
C CYS A 48 54.21 -21.72 32.50
N LEU A 49 54.03 -20.73 31.62
CA LEU A 49 55.08 -20.28 30.69
C LEU A 49 56.25 -19.61 31.42
N ARG A 50 55.99 -18.76 32.43
CA ARG A 50 57.07 -18.17 33.26
C ARG A 50 57.86 -19.23 34.01
N GLN A 51 57.20 -20.28 34.48
CA GLN A 51 57.83 -21.43 35.15
C GLN A 51 58.52 -22.40 34.19
N GLY A 52 58.50 -22.16 32.87
CA GLY A 52 59.12 -23.02 31.85
C GLY A 52 58.37 -24.34 31.58
N ASN A 53 57.18 -24.55 32.15
CA ASN A 53 56.42 -25.79 32.01
C ASN A 53 55.47 -25.74 30.80
N LYS A 54 56.04 -26.01 29.61
CA LYS A 54 55.33 -25.96 28.33
C LYS A 54 54.14 -26.93 28.24
N SER A 55 54.25 -28.12 28.83
CA SER A 55 53.19 -29.15 28.77
C SER A 55 51.92 -28.71 29.51
N LYS A 56 52.07 -28.11 30.71
CA LYS A 56 50.93 -27.56 31.46
C LYS A 56 50.32 -26.35 30.78
N ALA A 57 51.14 -25.46 30.20
CA ALA A 57 50.65 -24.32 29.45
C ALA A 57 49.80 -24.74 28.22
N LEU A 58 50.23 -25.77 27.48
CA LEU A 58 49.46 -26.31 26.36
C LEU A 58 48.10 -26.90 26.81
N LEU A 59 48.05 -27.57 27.97
CA LEU A 59 46.81 -28.11 28.52
C LEU A 59 45.82 -26.98 28.88
N ALA A 60 46.28 -25.93 29.55
CA ALA A 60 45.47 -24.75 29.89
C ALA A 60 44.92 -24.07 28.62
N LEU A 61 45.75 -23.89 27.60
CA LEU A 61 45.33 -23.33 26.31
C LEU A 61 44.30 -24.21 25.57
N ARG A 62 44.40 -25.54 25.66
CA ARG A 62 43.38 -26.45 25.11
C ARG A 62 42.05 -26.33 25.85
N ARG A 63 42.08 -26.23 27.19
CA ARG A 63 40.87 -26.00 28.00
C ARG A 63 40.22 -24.66 27.67
N LYS A 64 41.02 -23.60 27.56
CA LYS A 64 40.57 -22.29 27.09
C LYS A 64 39.86 -22.39 25.75
N LYS A 65 40.50 -23.01 24.74
CA LYS A 65 39.90 -23.14 23.39
C LYS A 65 38.58 -23.92 23.41
N TYR A 66 38.48 -24.96 24.25
CA TYR A 66 37.22 -25.68 24.44
C TYR A 66 36.13 -24.80 25.03
N GLN A 67 36.44 -24.00 26.07
CA GLN A 67 35.50 -23.06 26.66
C GLN A 67 35.07 -21.96 25.69
N GLU A 68 35.99 -21.44 24.87
CA GLU A 68 35.66 -20.48 23.81
C GLU A 68 34.71 -21.09 22.76
N SER A 69 34.92 -22.35 22.38
CA SER A 69 34.01 -23.05 21.47
C SER A 69 32.62 -23.25 22.08
N LEU A 70 32.55 -23.47 23.39
CA LEU A 70 31.30 -23.63 24.11
C LEU A 70 30.57 -22.29 24.24
N LEU A 71 31.32 -21.21 24.52
CA LEU A 71 30.80 -19.85 24.57
C LEU A 71 30.22 -19.44 23.21
N ALA A 72 30.92 -19.72 22.11
CA ALA A 72 30.40 -19.46 20.76
C ALA A 72 29.08 -20.19 20.46
N LYS A 73 28.95 -21.46 20.88
CA LYS A 73 27.69 -22.20 20.77
C LYS A 73 26.58 -21.58 21.63
N THR A 74 26.91 -21.16 22.85
CA THR A 74 25.95 -20.48 23.73
C THR A 74 25.49 -19.16 23.16
N ASP A 75 26.39 -18.37 22.55
CA ASP A 75 26.03 -17.10 21.92
C ASP A 75 25.09 -17.32 20.72
N GLN A 76 25.32 -18.38 19.93
CA GLN A 76 24.40 -18.77 18.86
C GLN A 76 23.02 -19.16 19.39
N GLN A 77 22.96 -19.96 20.46
CA GLN A 77 21.71 -20.36 21.10
C GLN A 77 20.97 -19.16 21.71
N LEU A 78 21.71 -18.21 22.29
CA LEU A 78 21.15 -17.00 22.85
C LEU A 78 20.50 -16.14 21.76
N ALA A 79 21.18 -15.93 20.63
CA ALA A 79 20.62 -15.19 19.48
C ALA A 79 19.36 -15.87 18.93
N GLN A 80 19.34 -17.21 18.88
CA GLN A 80 18.16 -17.98 18.49
C GLN A 80 17.00 -17.77 19.47
N LEU A 81 17.26 -17.79 20.78
CA LEU A 81 16.23 -17.53 21.81
C LEU A 81 15.68 -16.11 21.76
N GLU A 82 16.53 -15.12 21.51
CA GLU A 82 16.13 -13.71 21.36
C GLU A 82 15.22 -13.53 20.14
N THR A 83 15.61 -14.14 19.00
CA THR A 83 14.79 -14.14 17.78
C THR A 83 13.43 -14.80 18.04
N LEU A 84 13.44 -16.01 18.62
CA LEU A 84 12.21 -16.74 18.94
C LEU A 84 11.29 -15.96 19.91
N THR A 85 11.87 -15.29 20.90
CA THR A 85 11.09 -14.46 21.84
C THR A 85 10.44 -13.30 21.11
N SER A 86 11.17 -12.60 20.25
CA SER A 86 10.65 -11.50 19.43
C SER A 86 9.55 -11.98 18.49
N ASP A 87 9.73 -13.14 17.85
CA ASP A 87 8.74 -13.72 16.94
C ASP A 87 7.43 -14.07 17.66
N VAL A 88 7.53 -14.64 18.87
CA VAL A 88 6.35 -14.96 19.69
C VAL A 88 5.63 -13.69 20.15
N GLU A 89 6.36 -12.67 20.59
CA GLU A 89 5.79 -11.38 20.97
C GLU A 89 5.09 -10.71 19.76
N PHE A 90 5.70 -10.77 18.58
CA PHE A 90 5.10 -10.27 17.35
C PHE A 90 3.84 -11.06 16.96
N ALA A 91 3.86 -12.38 17.07
CA ALA A 91 2.70 -13.23 16.80
C ALA A 91 1.52 -12.94 17.74
N LEU A 92 1.78 -12.57 18.99
CA LEU A 92 0.73 -12.12 19.92
C LEU A 92 0.08 -10.82 19.43
N VAL A 93 0.88 -9.83 19.02
CA VAL A 93 0.33 -8.58 18.44
C VAL A 93 -0.45 -8.88 17.16
N GLN A 94 0.07 -9.75 16.30
CA GLN A 94 -0.59 -10.13 15.05
C GLN A 94 -1.96 -10.78 15.32
N LYS A 95 -2.06 -11.63 16.34
CA LYS A 95 -3.34 -12.22 16.77
C LYS A 95 -4.34 -11.12 17.14
N ASP A 96 -3.92 -10.13 17.92
CA ASP A 96 -4.80 -9.04 18.37
C ASP A 96 -5.26 -8.16 17.20
N VAL A 97 -4.37 -7.88 16.23
CA VAL A 97 -4.72 -7.19 14.98
C VAL A 97 -5.76 -7.96 14.18
N VAL A 98 -5.57 -9.27 14.01
CA VAL A 98 -6.54 -10.13 13.30
C VAL A 98 -7.89 -10.13 14.01
N TYR A 99 -7.89 -10.20 15.34
CA TYR A 99 -9.11 -10.12 16.13
C TYR A 99 -9.82 -8.77 15.97
N GLY A 100 -9.08 -7.66 15.96
CA GLY A 100 -9.60 -6.33 15.68
C GLY A 100 -10.20 -6.20 14.27
N LEU A 101 -9.54 -6.77 13.26
CA LEU A 101 -10.06 -6.82 11.88
C LEU A 101 -11.35 -7.65 11.78
N GLN A 102 -11.43 -8.78 12.49
CA GLN A 102 -12.64 -9.59 12.55
C GLN A 102 -13.81 -8.82 13.17
N GLN A 103 -13.58 -8.13 14.28
CA GLN A 103 -14.58 -7.29 14.91
C GLN A 103 -15.01 -6.13 14.00
N GLY A 104 -14.06 -5.40 13.42
CA GLY A 104 -14.35 -4.33 12.46
C GLY A 104 -15.17 -4.82 11.27
N THR A 105 -14.82 -5.99 10.73
CA THR A 105 -15.59 -6.63 9.64
C THR A 105 -17.00 -7.02 10.09
N ALA A 106 -17.17 -7.50 11.31
CA ALA A 106 -18.48 -7.84 11.86
C ALA A 106 -19.36 -6.58 11.98
N VAL A 107 -18.82 -5.49 12.53
CA VAL A 107 -19.51 -4.20 12.65
C VAL A 107 -19.87 -3.64 11.27
N LEU A 108 -18.93 -3.68 10.31
CA LEU A 108 -19.22 -3.26 8.93
C LEU A 108 -20.35 -4.09 8.31
N LYS A 109 -20.39 -5.40 8.54
CA LYS A 109 -21.50 -6.25 8.08
C LYS A 109 -22.83 -5.87 8.71
N GLU A 110 -22.86 -5.47 9.98
CA GLU A 110 -24.06 -4.97 10.65
C GLU A 110 -24.51 -3.63 10.06
N ILE A 111 -23.60 -2.67 9.89
CA ILE A 111 -23.88 -1.39 9.23
C ILE A 111 -24.44 -1.62 7.82
N HIS A 112 -23.83 -2.53 7.05
CA HIS A 112 -24.30 -2.84 5.71
C HIS A 112 -25.72 -3.44 5.72
N LYS A 113 -26.06 -4.27 6.72
CA LYS A 113 -27.44 -4.78 6.88
C LYS A 113 -28.41 -3.66 7.24
N GLU A 114 -28.03 -2.76 8.15
CA GLU A 114 -28.87 -1.62 8.57
C GLU A 114 -29.07 -0.58 7.46
N MET A 115 -28.06 -0.37 6.61
CA MET A 115 -28.16 0.55 5.45
C MET A 115 -29.01 -0.01 4.30
N GLY A 116 -29.57 -1.21 4.43
CA GLY A 116 -30.47 -1.82 3.43
C GLY A 116 -29.89 -3.02 2.68
N GLY A 117 -28.74 -3.54 3.12
CA GLY A 117 -28.19 -4.81 2.64
C GLY A 117 -27.86 -4.81 1.15
N LEU A 118 -27.96 -6.00 0.54
CA LEU A 118 -27.86 -6.19 -0.91
C LEU A 118 -29.07 -5.59 -1.63
N ASP A 119 -30.27 -5.70 -1.05
CA ASP A 119 -31.53 -5.29 -1.67
C ASP A 119 -31.56 -3.81 -2.03
N LYS A 120 -31.03 -2.92 -1.17
CA LYS A 120 -30.98 -1.48 -1.47
C LYS A 120 -29.88 -1.12 -2.48
N VAL A 121 -28.80 -1.90 -2.53
CA VAL A 121 -27.77 -1.73 -3.56
C VAL A 121 -28.28 -2.22 -4.91
N GLU A 122 -29.03 -3.32 -4.94
CA GLU A 122 -29.69 -3.85 -6.13
C GLU A 122 -30.77 -2.90 -6.64
N MET A 123 -31.58 -2.31 -5.74
CA MET A 123 -32.57 -1.28 -6.08
C MET A 123 -31.91 -0.02 -6.66
N ILE A 124 -30.80 0.47 -6.08
CA ILE A 124 -30.06 1.63 -6.64
C ILE A 124 -29.47 1.30 -8.01
N LEU A 125 -29.00 0.07 -8.24
CA LEU A 125 -28.48 -0.37 -9.53
C LEU A 125 -29.59 -0.51 -10.58
N GLU A 126 -30.76 -1.02 -10.21
CA GLU A 126 -31.95 -1.05 -11.07
C GLU A 126 -32.43 0.37 -11.40
N GLU A 127 -32.59 1.25 -10.40
CA GLU A 127 -32.98 2.65 -10.61
C GLU A 127 -31.97 3.39 -11.51
N SER A 128 -30.67 3.12 -11.36
CA SER A 128 -29.65 3.72 -12.21
C SER A 128 -29.67 3.19 -13.64
N GLN A 129 -29.96 1.90 -13.84
CA GLN A 129 -30.10 1.32 -15.18
C GLN A 129 -31.37 1.82 -15.88
N GLU A 130 -32.48 1.94 -15.14
CA GLU A 130 -33.73 2.48 -15.66
C GLU A 130 -33.59 3.97 -16.02
N ALA A 131 -32.93 4.77 -15.18
CA ALA A 131 -32.62 6.17 -15.49
C ALA A 131 -31.73 6.30 -16.73
N GLN A 132 -30.74 5.42 -16.88
CA GLN A 132 -29.89 5.39 -18.07
C GLN A 132 -30.68 4.99 -19.33
N ALA A 133 -31.52 3.96 -19.26
CA ALA A 133 -32.38 3.55 -20.36
C ALA A 133 -33.39 4.65 -20.75
N TYR A 134 -33.97 5.34 -19.77
CA TYR A 134 -34.86 6.48 -20.01
C TYR A 134 -34.10 7.65 -20.67
N GLN A 135 -32.87 7.92 -20.25
CA GLN A 135 -32.03 8.94 -20.88
C GLN A 135 -31.64 8.56 -22.31
N GLU A 136 -31.35 7.28 -22.58
CA GLU A 136 -31.11 6.77 -23.93
C GLU A 136 -32.38 6.87 -24.79
N GLU A 137 -33.56 6.54 -24.26
CA GLU A 137 -34.85 6.69 -24.95
C GLU A 137 -35.16 8.17 -25.27
N ILE A 138 -34.91 9.08 -24.32
CA ILE A 138 -35.00 10.53 -24.57
C ILE A 138 -34.01 10.93 -25.66
N SER A 139 -32.78 10.45 -25.60
CA SER A 139 -31.73 10.78 -26.57
C SER A 139 -32.09 10.27 -27.97
N GLU A 140 -32.66 9.07 -28.09
CA GLU A 140 -33.15 8.50 -29.34
C GLU A 140 -34.37 9.27 -29.86
N MET A 141 -35.32 9.62 -28.99
CA MET A 141 -36.47 10.45 -29.35
C MET A 141 -36.08 11.86 -29.79
N LEU A 142 -35.02 12.45 -29.21
CA LEU A 142 -34.49 13.75 -29.62
C LEU A 142 -33.73 13.62 -30.95
N GLY A 143 -32.80 12.67 -31.05
CA GLY A 143 -31.99 12.44 -32.25
C GLY A 143 -32.80 12.02 -33.48
N GLY A 144 -33.91 11.30 -33.29
CA GLY A 144 -34.81 10.91 -34.39
C GLY A 144 -35.75 12.01 -34.87
N LYS A 145 -35.91 13.11 -34.11
CA LYS A 145 -36.83 14.22 -34.44
C LYS A 145 -36.13 15.52 -34.82
N MET A 146 -34.82 15.63 -34.59
CA MET A 146 -34.06 16.83 -34.90
C MET A 146 -33.65 16.84 -36.37
N SER A 147 -33.84 17.96 -37.07
CA SER A 147 -33.33 18.12 -38.43
C SER A 147 -31.81 18.31 -38.39
N ASN A 148 -31.10 17.92 -39.44
CA ASN A 148 -29.65 18.18 -39.57
C ASN A 148 -29.29 19.68 -39.45
N GLN A 149 -30.25 20.57 -39.72
CA GLN A 149 -30.09 22.02 -39.51
C GLN A 149 -30.21 22.41 -38.04
N ASP A 150 -31.15 21.80 -37.30
CA ASP A 150 -31.35 22.05 -35.87
C ASP A 150 -30.15 21.52 -35.07
N GLU A 151 -29.55 20.39 -35.49
CA GLU A 151 -28.29 19.88 -34.93
C GLU A 151 -27.10 20.83 -35.14
N ASP A 152 -27.02 21.47 -36.30
CA ASP A 152 -25.97 22.44 -36.60
C ASP A 152 -26.11 23.71 -35.77
N GLU A 153 -27.34 24.18 -35.54
CA GLU A 153 -27.65 25.33 -34.68
C GLU A 153 -27.29 25.03 -33.21
N VAL A 154 -27.64 23.85 -32.70
CA VAL A 154 -27.27 23.41 -31.34
C VAL A 154 -25.76 23.27 -31.18
N GLU A 155 -25.05 22.74 -32.18
CA GLU A 155 -23.58 22.62 -32.14
C GLU A 155 -22.90 24.00 -32.15
N ASP A 156 -23.42 24.94 -32.93
CA ASP A 156 -22.93 26.31 -32.97
C ASP A 156 -23.20 27.07 -31.64
N GLU A 157 -24.36 26.86 -31.00
CA GLU A 157 -24.66 27.38 -29.64
C GLU A 157 -23.76 26.76 -28.57
N LEU A 158 -23.50 25.45 -28.64
CA LEU A 158 -22.57 24.78 -27.73
C LEU A 158 -21.15 25.34 -27.87
N GLU A 159 -20.69 25.59 -29.10
CA GLU A 159 -19.38 26.19 -29.35
C GLU A 159 -19.31 27.65 -28.85
N ALA A 160 -20.41 28.40 -28.92
CA ALA A 160 -20.52 29.75 -28.33
C ALA A 160 -20.42 29.70 -26.79
N LEU A 161 -21.15 28.80 -26.14
CA LEU A 161 -21.07 28.57 -24.69
C LEU A 161 -19.68 28.08 -24.25
N GLN A 162 -19.07 27.17 -25.01
CA GLN A 162 -17.70 26.73 -24.76
C GLN A 162 -16.72 27.89 -24.87
N ARG A 163 -16.84 28.77 -25.88
CA ARG A 163 -16.03 30.00 -26.00
C ARG A 163 -16.29 31.00 -24.87
N GLU A 164 -17.50 31.06 -24.32
CA GLU A 164 -17.82 31.91 -23.18
C GLU A 164 -17.17 31.38 -21.89
N VAL A 165 -17.24 30.06 -21.65
CA VAL A 165 -16.61 29.40 -20.50
C VAL A 165 -15.08 29.38 -20.62
N SER A 166 -14.53 29.10 -21.79
CA SER A 166 -13.08 29.14 -22.05
C SER A 166 -12.53 30.54 -22.35
N GLY A 167 -13.42 31.52 -22.58
CA GLY A 167 -13.14 32.95 -22.73
C GLY A 167 -12.87 33.68 -21.42
N VAL A 168 -12.94 32.97 -20.28
CA VAL A 168 -12.23 33.41 -19.07
C VAL A 168 -10.74 33.30 -19.34
N ARG A 169 -10.19 34.39 -19.92
CA ARG A 169 -8.76 34.68 -19.91
C ARG A 169 -8.27 34.51 -18.48
N LEU A 170 -7.51 33.45 -18.22
CA LEU A 170 -6.58 33.49 -17.09
C LEU A 170 -5.67 34.71 -17.33
N PRO A 171 -5.42 35.54 -16.31
CA PRO A 171 -4.55 36.70 -16.46
C PRO A 171 -3.18 36.25 -16.97
N ASP A 172 -2.61 36.99 -17.92
CA ASP A 172 -1.22 36.83 -18.35
C ASP A 172 -0.30 36.80 -17.12
N ALA A 173 0.25 35.63 -16.82
CA ALA A 173 1.35 35.53 -15.87
C ALA A 173 2.54 36.30 -16.46
N PRO A 174 3.20 37.17 -15.68
CA PRO A 174 4.23 38.05 -16.22
C PRO A 174 5.38 37.23 -16.80
N SER A 175 5.68 37.48 -18.07
CA SER A 175 6.90 37.05 -18.73
C SER A 175 8.11 37.66 -18.02
N SER A 176 8.66 36.92 -17.05
CA SER A 176 10.03 37.15 -16.62
C SER A 176 10.95 36.32 -17.52
N ASN A 177 11.95 37.02 -18.06
CA ASN A 177 12.89 36.54 -19.06
C ASN A 177 13.50 35.17 -18.71
N LEU A 178 13.28 34.17 -19.56
CA LEU A 178 14.22 33.06 -19.75
C LEU A 178 14.38 32.80 -21.24
N ALA A 179 15.65 32.69 -21.60
CA ALA A 179 16.22 32.71 -22.93
C ALA A 179 15.68 31.64 -23.89
N GLU A 180 15.69 32.02 -25.18
CA GLU A 180 15.97 31.21 -26.36
C GLU A 180 15.88 29.68 -26.20
N ALA A 181 14.74 29.12 -26.62
CA ALA A 181 14.70 27.75 -27.12
C ALA A 181 13.61 27.63 -28.19
N SER A 182 14.04 27.59 -29.45
CA SER A 182 13.38 27.03 -30.64
C SER A 182 11.85 26.88 -30.59
N VAL A 183 11.15 27.78 -31.28
CA VAL A 183 9.76 27.61 -31.68
C VAL A 183 9.68 26.44 -32.66
N GLY A 184 9.54 25.22 -32.12
CA GLY A 184 9.03 24.09 -32.88
C GLY A 184 7.62 24.45 -33.32
N ALA A 185 7.35 24.30 -34.62
CA ALA A 185 6.06 24.59 -35.23
C ALA A 185 4.93 23.88 -34.45
N LEU A 186 4.22 24.64 -33.62
CA LEU A 186 2.89 24.25 -33.18
C LEU A 186 2.02 24.23 -34.45
N PRO A 187 1.23 23.16 -34.69
CA PRO A 187 0.35 23.12 -35.85
C PRO A 187 -0.63 24.30 -35.77
N ASP A 188 -0.73 25.02 -36.89
CA ASP A 188 -1.58 26.21 -37.03
C ASP A 188 -3.02 25.84 -36.70
N VAL A 189 -3.66 26.61 -35.81
CA VAL A 189 -5.07 26.43 -35.46
C VAL A 189 -5.87 26.74 -36.73
N PRO A 190 -6.73 25.83 -37.24
CA PRO A 190 -7.46 26.09 -38.47
C PRO A 190 -8.26 27.40 -38.38
N GLN A 191 -7.85 28.43 -39.13
CA GLN A 191 -8.55 29.71 -39.27
C GLN A 191 -9.75 29.59 -40.22
N GLU A 192 -10.52 28.51 -40.10
CA GLU A 192 -11.75 28.37 -40.86
C GLU A 192 -12.83 29.27 -40.24
N THR A 193 -13.42 30.10 -41.09
CA THR A 193 -14.60 30.89 -40.69
C THR A 193 -15.78 29.94 -40.41
N PRO A 194 -16.73 30.30 -39.51
CA PRO A 194 -17.90 29.46 -39.20
C PRO A 194 -18.66 29.00 -40.45
N ALA A 195 -18.73 29.87 -41.48
CA ALA A 195 -19.35 29.56 -42.77
C ALA A 195 -18.58 28.51 -43.60
N GLN A 196 -17.25 28.51 -43.55
CA GLN A 196 -16.42 27.50 -44.23
C GLN A 196 -16.49 26.14 -43.51
N LYS A 197 -16.54 26.15 -42.18
CA LYS A 197 -16.64 24.95 -41.36
C LYS A 197 -18.03 24.29 -41.49
N ALA A 198 -19.11 25.07 -41.49
CA ALA A 198 -20.47 24.58 -41.77
C ALA A 198 -20.59 23.99 -43.20
N LYS A 199 -19.93 24.61 -44.18
CA LYS A 199 -19.85 24.07 -45.55
C LYS A 199 -19.10 22.74 -45.59
N ARG A 200 -17.97 22.61 -44.88
CA ARG A 200 -17.20 21.37 -44.78
C ARG A 200 -17.99 20.25 -44.09
N ARG A 201 -18.68 20.55 -42.98
CA ARG A 201 -19.59 19.60 -42.29
C ARG A 201 -20.70 19.10 -43.20
N ARG A 202 -21.28 19.98 -44.02
CA ARG A 202 -22.29 19.61 -45.02
C ARG A 202 -21.71 18.76 -46.16
N GLU A 203 -20.48 19.03 -46.59
CA GLU A 203 -19.77 18.24 -47.60
C GLU A 203 -19.29 16.88 -47.07
N GLU A 204 -18.85 16.78 -45.81
CA GLU A 204 -18.48 15.53 -45.14
C GLU A 204 -19.69 14.63 -44.91
N ARG A 205 -20.81 15.16 -44.39
CA ARG A 205 -22.06 14.40 -44.26
C ARG A 205 -22.63 13.95 -45.62
N ALA A 206 -22.49 14.76 -46.67
CA ALA A 206 -22.86 14.34 -48.03
C ALA A 206 -21.96 13.22 -48.57
N ARG A 207 -20.67 13.19 -48.20
CA ARG A 207 -19.74 12.09 -48.55
C ARG A 207 -20.03 10.82 -47.76
N GLU A 208 -20.37 10.93 -46.47
CA GLU A 208 -20.75 9.79 -45.64
C GLU A 208 -22.04 9.13 -46.12
N GLN A 209 -23.07 9.93 -46.45
CA GLN A 209 -24.32 9.43 -47.04
C GLN A 209 -24.12 8.82 -48.44
N ALA A 210 -23.14 9.29 -49.21
CA ALA A 210 -22.77 8.71 -50.50
C ALA A 210 -21.91 7.44 -50.39
N SER A 211 -21.32 7.16 -49.22
CA SER A 211 -20.43 6.02 -48.96
C SER A 211 -21.09 4.86 -48.21
N GLY A 212 -22.37 4.97 -47.86
CA GLY A 212 -23.17 3.86 -47.33
C GLY A 212 -23.38 2.77 -48.40
N PRO A 213 -23.36 1.46 -48.04
CA PRO A 213 -23.31 0.37 -49.00
C PRO A 213 -24.56 0.36 -49.90
N ILE A 214 -24.33 0.30 -51.21
CA ILE A 214 -25.34 -0.08 -52.20
C ILE A 214 -25.86 -1.46 -51.80
N ALA A 215 -27.15 -1.51 -51.44
CA ALA A 215 -27.87 -2.73 -51.12
C ALA A 215 -27.73 -3.78 -52.25
N ALA A 216 -27.33 -5.00 -51.86
CA ALA A 216 -27.64 -6.26 -52.52
C ALA A 216 -27.85 -7.32 -51.44
#